data_AF-A0A1X9Z8G6-F1
#
_entry.id   AF-A0A1X9Z8G6-F1
#
_cell.length_a   1.000
_cell.length_b   1.000
_cell.length_c   1.000
_cell.angle_alpha   90.00
_cell.angle_beta   90.00
_cell.angle_gamma   90.00
#
_symmetry.space_group_name_H-M   'P 1'
#
loop_
_entity.id
_entity.type
_entity.pdbx_description
1 polymer ?
#
loop_
_entity_poly.entity_id
_entity_poly.type
_entity_poly.pdbx_seq_one_letter_code
_entity_poly.pdbx_strand_id
1 'polypeptide(L)'
;MNQITKAKNLYEFIDLTKVRTAMYIGDESLSALYFCIGGYYWACGINGTDEKLQPDFSLFHDFVANYYLYRDSTAGWKNIILAENFGDEKRALKEFYKLFDMFRTMPKIINAKKILFKILDQLINGTILTKISNEQLSISLKDLAHRLEESKFYSNYKEILSDLEELAKSDKTFDFFLNDIKNT
;
A
#
# COMPACT_ATOMS: atom_id res chain seq x y z
N MET A 1 -5.21 40.69 -1.39
CA MET A 1 -5.60 39.54 -0.56
C MET A 1 -5.64 38.33 -1.47
N ASN A 2 -4.66 37.43 -1.40
CA ASN A 2 -4.74 36.17 -2.14
C ASN A 2 -5.83 35.33 -1.47
N GLN A 3 -6.83 34.94 -2.23
CA GLN A 3 -7.85 34.00 -1.77
C GLN A 3 -7.13 32.76 -1.26
N ILE A 4 -7.27 32.45 0.03
CA ILE A 4 -6.91 31.13 0.55
C ILE A 4 -7.82 30.16 -0.19
N THR A 5 -7.24 29.39 -1.12
CA THR A 5 -7.96 28.39 -1.89
C THR A 5 -8.64 27.46 -0.89
N LYS A 6 -9.97 27.52 -0.80
CA LYS A 6 -10.74 26.70 0.13
C LYS A 6 -10.61 25.24 -0.28
N ALA A 7 -10.01 24.40 0.56
CA ALA A 7 -9.99 22.96 0.35
C ALA A 7 -11.43 22.44 0.24
N LYS A 8 -11.72 21.67 -0.80
CA LYS A 8 -13.04 21.10 -1.08
C LYS A 8 -13.24 19.71 -0.48
N ASN A 9 -12.14 19.01 -0.19
CA ASN A 9 -12.13 17.68 0.36
C ASN A 9 -10.88 17.48 1.25
N LEU A 10 -10.81 16.34 1.93
CA LEU A 10 -9.67 15.99 2.77
C LEU A 10 -8.32 16.02 2.02
N TYR A 11 -8.26 15.57 0.77
CA TYR A 11 -6.99 15.49 0.02
C TYR A 11 -6.44 16.87 -0.31
N GLU A 12 -7.30 17.79 -0.75
CA GLU A 12 -6.93 19.18 -0.97
C GLU A 12 -6.50 19.84 0.35
N PHE A 13 -7.14 19.50 1.48
CA PHE A 13 -6.71 19.99 2.79
C PHE A 13 -5.30 19.52 3.14
N ILE A 14 -5.01 18.22 2.99
CA ILE A 14 -3.67 17.66 3.24
C ILE A 14 -2.62 18.30 2.30
N ASP A 15 -2.98 18.58 1.05
CA ASP A 15 -2.10 19.30 0.12
C ASP A 15 -1.79 20.73 0.60
N LEU A 16 -2.76 21.44 1.18
CA LEU A 16 -2.52 22.76 1.79
C LEU A 16 -1.63 22.67 3.03
N THR A 17 -1.83 21.68 3.90
CA THR A 17 -1.00 21.53 5.11
C THR A 17 0.44 21.23 4.74
N LYS A 18 0.71 20.50 3.65
CA LYS A 18 2.06 20.22 3.16
C LYS A 18 2.86 21.49 2.82
N VAL A 19 2.20 22.54 2.32
CA VAL A 19 2.85 23.80 1.92
C VAL A 19 3.09 24.72 3.13
N ARG A 20 2.16 24.76 4.09
CA ARG A 20 2.25 25.64 5.27
C ARG A 20 1.73 24.97 6.54
N THR A 21 2.38 23.90 6.98
CA THR A 21 1.93 23.05 8.09
C THR A 21 1.48 23.85 9.32
N ALA A 22 2.39 24.61 9.93
CA ALA A 22 2.09 25.34 11.18
C ALA A 22 0.96 26.37 11.04
N MET A 23 0.70 26.88 9.83
CA MET A 23 -0.41 27.82 9.58
C MET A 23 -1.78 27.13 9.64
N TYR A 24 -1.86 25.87 9.22
CA TYR A 24 -3.13 25.14 9.10
C TYR A 24 -3.42 24.22 10.28
N ILE A 25 -2.39 23.60 10.87
CA ILE A 25 -2.55 22.63 11.96
C ILE A 25 -1.89 23.09 13.28
N GLY A 26 -1.34 24.31 13.32
CA GLY A 26 -0.81 24.94 14.53
C GLY A 26 0.59 24.49 14.96
N ASP A 27 1.04 23.31 14.52
CA ASP A 27 2.35 22.76 14.86
C ASP A 27 2.92 21.88 13.74
N GLU A 28 4.24 21.73 13.67
CA GLU A 28 4.91 20.82 12.72
C GLU A 28 4.98 19.39 13.26
N SER A 29 3.84 18.83 13.69
CA SER A 29 3.72 17.51 14.31
C SER A 29 2.78 16.59 13.52
N LEU A 30 3.15 15.30 13.45
CA LEU A 30 2.30 14.25 12.90
C LEU A 30 1.03 14.06 13.74
N SER A 31 1.15 14.11 15.06
CA SER A 31 0.02 14.04 15.98
C SER A 31 -0.96 15.20 15.78
N ALA A 32 -0.46 16.43 15.58
CA ALA A 32 -1.32 17.58 15.25
C ALA A 32 -2.12 17.34 13.96
N LEU A 33 -1.45 16.86 12.91
CA LEU A 33 -2.12 16.54 11.64
C LEU A 33 -3.16 15.43 11.83
N TYR A 34 -2.82 14.36 12.56
CA TYR A 34 -3.73 13.26 12.85
C TYR A 34 -5.03 13.71 13.51
N PHE A 35 -4.93 14.56 14.55
CA PHE A 35 -6.12 15.07 15.22
C PHE A 35 -6.94 16.02 14.33
N CYS A 36 -6.29 16.82 13.47
CA CYS A 36 -6.98 17.64 12.49
C CYS A 36 -7.79 16.80 11.49
N ILE A 37 -7.19 15.73 10.95
CA ILE A 37 -7.88 14.78 10.05
C ILE A 37 -9.03 14.08 10.79
N GLY A 38 -8.82 13.68 12.04
CA GLY A 38 -9.89 13.13 12.87
C GLY A 38 -11.05 14.12 13.03
N GLY A 39 -10.77 15.36 13.40
CA GLY A 39 -11.78 16.42 13.54
C GLY A 39 -12.54 16.69 12.24
N TYR A 40 -11.86 16.61 11.09
CA TYR A 40 -12.49 16.68 9.78
C TYR A 40 -13.53 15.57 9.59
N TYR A 41 -13.16 14.30 9.83
CA TYR A 41 -14.09 13.18 9.72
C TYR A 41 -15.27 13.27 10.70
N TRP A 42 -15.01 13.72 11.93
CA TRP A 42 -16.07 13.98 12.91
C TRP A 42 -17.06 15.02 12.39
N ALA A 43 -16.58 16.12 11.80
CA ALA A 43 -17.43 17.14 11.21
C ALA A 43 -18.24 16.58 10.03
N CYS A 44 -17.64 15.78 9.15
CA CYS A 44 -18.36 15.11 8.06
C CYS A 44 -19.47 14.20 8.59
N GLY A 45 -19.18 13.37 9.60
CA GLY A 45 -20.16 12.49 10.23
C GLY A 45 -21.34 13.23 10.87
N ILE A 46 -21.06 14.30 11.62
CA ILE A 46 -22.10 15.15 12.24
C ILE A 46 -23.01 15.78 11.19
N ASN A 47 -22.45 16.19 10.05
CA ASN A 47 -23.18 16.86 8.97
C ASN A 47 -23.71 15.89 7.89
N GLY A 48 -23.57 14.57 8.07
CA GLY A 48 -24.00 13.58 7.08
C GLY A 48 -23.32 13.73 5.71
N THR A 49 -22.10 14.27 5.68
CA THR A 49 -21.33 14.48 4.45
C THR A 49 -20.50 13.24 4.17
N ASP A 50 -20.77 12.59 3.03
CA ASP A 50 -20.00 11.44 2.57
C ASP A 50 -18.93 11.89 1.56
N GLU A 51 -17.67 11.70 1.91
CA GLU A 51 -16.55 12.03 1.03
C GLU A 51 -16.14 10.84 0.17
N LYS A 52 -16.30 11.00 -1.15
CA LYS A 52 -15.82 10.02 -2.12
C LYS A 52 -14.38 10.33 -2.52
N LEU A 53 -13.45 10.00 -1.63
CA LEU A 53 -12.01 10.08 -1.91
C LEU A 53 -11.58 8.92 -2.82
N GLN A 54 -10.63 9.18 -3.73
CA GLN A 54 -10.06 8.17 -4.61
C GLN A 54 -8.52 8.28 -4.59
N PRO A 55 -7.80 7.29 -4.03
CA PRO A 55 -8.30 6.13 -3.29
C PRO A 55 -9.07 6.52 -2.01
N ASP A 56 -9.84 5.61 -1.40
CA ASP A 56 -10.43 5.85 -0.07
C ASP A 56 -9.32 5.95 0.98
N PHE A 57 -9.29 7.04 1.75
CA PHE A 57 -8.28 7.28 2.76
C PHE A 57 -8.30 6.27 3.90
N SER A 58 -9.41 5.55 4.14
CA SER A 58 -9.44 4.42 5.09
C SER A 58 -8.37 3.37 4.78
N LEU A 59 -8.04 3.19 3.49
CA LEU A 59 -7.00 2.26 3.03
C LEU A 59 -5.57 2.75 3.32
N PHE A 60 -5.40 4.00 3.75
CA PHE A 60 -4.09 4.55 4.09
C PHE A 60 -3.46 3.84 5.30
N HIS A 61 -4.28 3.34 6.22
CA HIS A 61 -3.83 2.52 7.34
C HIS A 61 -3.09 1.27 6.85
N ASP A 62 -3.72 0.51 5.95
CA ASP A 62 -3.15 -0.69 5.36
C ASP A 62 -1.96 -0.36 4.46
N PHE A 63 -2.02 0.74 3.70
CA PHE A 63 -0.91 1.20 2.88
C PHE A 63 0.35 1.41 3.71
N VAL A 64 0.25 2.16 4.81
CA VAL A 64 1.37 2.48 5.68
C VAL A 64 1.89 1.23 6.39
N ALA A 65 1.00 0.37 6.89
CA ALA A 65 1.39 -0.90 7.49
C ALA A 65 2.15 -1.78 6.50
N ASN A 66 1.68 -1.86 5.24
CA ASN A 66 2.36 -2.62 4.20
C ASN A 66 3.68 -1.97 3.76
N TYR A 67 3.80 -0.64 3.78
CA TYR A 67 5.05 0.05 3.44
C TYR A 67 6.15 -0.26 4.47
N TYR A 68 5.80 -0.27 5.76
CA TYR A 68 6.72 -0.56 6.87
C TYR A 68 6.70 -2.01 7.36
N LEU A 69 5.94 -2.88 6.71
CA LEU A 69 5.99 -4.33 6.93
C LEU A 69 5.45 -4.76 8.28
N TYR A 70 4.50 -3.98 8.79
CA TYR A 70 3.73 -4.34 9.96
C TYR A 70 2.78 -5.48 9.58
N ARG A 71 2.61 -6.43 10.49
CA ARG A 71 1.74 -7.60 10.29
C ARG A 71 0.29 -7.19 9.99
N ASP A 72 -0.16 -6.13 10.63
CA ASP A 72 -1.49 -5.55 10.48
C ASP A 72 -1.43 -4.02 10.68
N SER A 73 -2.55 -3.36 10.41
CA SER A 73 -2.72 -1.92 10.51
C SER A 73 -3.40 -1.49 11.82
N THR A 74 -3.51 -2.38 12.83
CA THR A 74 -4.25 -2.10 14.08
C THR A 74 -3.65 -0.96 14.88
N ALA A 75 -2.32 -0.80 14.83
CA ALA A 75 -1.63 0.33 15.42
C ALA A 75 -2.04 1.68 14.79
N GLY A 76 -2.54 1.65 13.55
CA GLY A 76 -2.89 2.82 12.76
C GLY A 76 -1.68 3.55 12.18
N TRP A 77 -1.85 4.19 11.02
CA TRP A 77 -0.76 4.83 10.29
C TRP A 77 0.05 5.82 11.13
N LYS A 78 -0.59 6.57 12.03
CA LYS A 78 0.09 7.57 12.88
C LYS A 78 1.15 6.92 13.77
N ASN A 79 0.78 5.87 14.49
CA ASN A 79 1.68 5.23 15.44
C ASN A 79 2.79 4.48 14.70
N ILE A 80 2.47 3.87 13.55
CA ILE A 80 3.47 3.21 12.70
C ILE A 80 4.50 4.24 12.22
N ILE A 81 4.07 5.33 11.58
CA ILE A 81 5.01 6.35 11.06
C ILE A 81 5.84 6.96 12.20
N LEU A 82 5.23 7.22 13.35
CA LEU A 82 5.92 7.79 14.50
C LEU A 82 6.99 6.83 15.07
N ALA A 83 6.67 5.54 15.18
CA ALA A 83 7.61 4.51 15.64
C ALA A 83 8.82 4.40 14.69
N GLU A 84 8.57 4.36 13.38
CA GLU A 84 9.61 4.27 12.34
C GLU A 84 10.49 5.52 12.24
N ASN A 85 10.04 6.62 12.85
CA ASN A 85 10.79 7.86 12.95
C ASN A 85 11.28 8.14 14.38
N PHE A 86 11.40 7.10 15.22
CA PHE A 86 11.93 7.18 16.59
C PHE A 86 11.24 8.21 17.48
N GLY A 87 9.94 8.45 17.26
CA GLY A 87 9.17 9.46 18.00
C GLY A 87 9.40 10.90 17.56
N ASP A 88 10.22 11.17 16.54
CA ASP A 88 10.41 12.52 16.00
C ASP A 88 9.19 12.95 15.18
N GLU A 89 8.31 13.71 15.82
CA GLU A 89 7.05 14.22 15.27
C GLU A 89 7.21 14.99 13.96
N LYS A 90 8.26 15.82 13.83
CA LYS A 90 8.48 16.66 12.65
C LYS A 90 9.02 15.85 11.48
N ARG A 91 9.90 14.89 11.76
CA ARG A 91 10.39 13.93 10.77
C ARG A 91 9.26 12.99 10.32
N ALA A 92 8.48 12.48 11.26
CA ALA A 92 7.33 11.62 11.02
C ALA A 92 6.28 12.32 10.15
N LEU A 93 6.03 13.62 10.38
CA LEU A 93 5.14 14.41 9.54
C LEU A 93 5.63 14.51 8.09
N LYS A 94 6.93 14.76 7.87
CA LYS A 94 7.48 14.78 6.50
C LYS A 94 7.31 13.43 5.81
N GLU A 95 7.53 12.35 6.55
CA GLU A 95 7.38 11.00 6.03
C GLU A 95 5.91 10.67 5.72
N PHE A 96 4.95 11.15 6.52
CA PHE A 96 3.53 11.07 6.18
C PHE A 96 3.22 11.69 4.82
N TYR A 97 3.70 12.91 4.54
CA TYR A 97 3.41 13.56 3.26
C TYR A 97 3.97 12.78 2.07
N LYS A 98 5.17 12.22 2.21
CA LYS A 98 5.77 11.35 1.19
C LYS A 98 4.92 10.09 0.96
N LEU A 99 4.50 9.42 2.04
CA LEU A 99 3.65 8.23 1.95
C LEU A 99 2.28 8.54 1.37
N PHE A 100 1.71 9.70 1.70
CA PHE A 100 0.44 10.17 1.17
C PHE A 100 0.52 10.44 -0.35
N ASP A 101 1.60 11.07 -0.82
CA ASP A 101 1.84 11.23 -2.27
C ASP A 101 1.94 9.87 -2.97
N MET A 102 2.69 8.93 -2.39
CA MET A 102 2.83 7.57 -2.92
C MET A 102 1.48 6.85 -2.97
N PHE A 103 0.71 6.92 -1.89
CA PHE A 103 -0.62 6.33 -1.78
C PHE A 103 -1.56 6.83 -2.88
N ARG A 104 -1.51 8.12 -3.19
CA ARG A 104 -2.35 8.74 -4.24
C ARG A 104 -1.87 8.45 -5.67
N THR A 105 -0.58 8.22 -5.87
CA THR A 105 0.03 8.06 -7.20
C THR A 105 0.22 6.61 -7.61
N MET A 106 0.11 5.65 -6.69
CA MET A 106 0.13 4.24 -7.08
C MET A 106 -1.08 3.95 -7.99
N PRO A 107 -0.86 3.60 -9.27
CA PRO A 107 -1.96 3.13 -10.11
C PRO A 107 -2.56 1.91 -9.41
N LYS A 108 -3.90 1.85 -9.34
CA LYS A 108 -4.71 0.72 -8.86
C LYS A 108 -3.83 -0.49 -8.65
N ILE A 109 -3.48 -0.76 -7.40
CA ILE A 109 -2.62 -1.88 -7.04
C ILE A 109 -3.29 -3.14 -7.61
N ILE A 110 -2.90 -3.53 -8.83
CA ILE A 110 -2.91 -4.92 -9.28
C ILE A 110 -2.05 -5.55 -8.22
N ASN A 111 -2.73 -6.26 -7.34
CA ASN A 111 -2.25 -6.54 -6.02
C ASN A 111 -1.23 -7.66 -6.19
N ALA A 112 0.00 -7.31 -6.59
CA ALA A 112 1.09 -8.24 -6.86
C ALA A 112 1.22 -9.18 -5.67
N LYS A 113 1.13 -8.66 -4.44
CA LYS A 113 1.00 -9.44 -3.22
C LYS A 113 -0.19 -10.43 -3.26
N LYS A 114 -1.41 -10.00 -3.56
CA LYS A 114 -2.59 -10.90 -3.72
C LYS A 114 -2.48 -11.89 -4.89
N ILE A 115 -1.90 -11.50 -6.01
CA ILE A 115 -1.62 -12.37 -7.16
C ILE A 115 -0.62 -13.44 -6.73
N LEU A 116 0.44 -13.05 -6.06
CA LEU A 116 1.49 -13.92 -5.54
C LEU A 116 0.93 -14.86 -4.46
N PHE A 117 0.11 -14.36 -3.52
CA PHE A 117 -0.56 -15.20 -2.52
C PHE A 117 -1.58 -16.17 -3.15
N LYS A 118 -2.33 -15.75 -4.18
CA LYS A 118 -3.26 -16.63 -4.90
C LYS A 118 -2.49 -17.71 -5.69
N ILE A 119 -1.35 -17.37 -6.28
CA ILE A 119 -0.44 -18.33 -6.91
C ILE A 119 0.09 -19.31 -5.86
N LEU A 120 0.53 -18.82 -4.69
CA LEU A 120 1.02 -19.67 -3.60
C LEU A 120 -0.04 -20.62 -3.07
N ASP A 121 -1.25 -20.13 -2.80
CA ASP A 121 -2.37 -20.98 -2.36
C ASP A 121 -2.65 -22.09 -3.39
N GLN A 122 -2.59 -21.78 -4.68
CA GLN A 122 -2.81 -22.76 -5.75
C GLN A 122 -1.61 -23.71 -5.97
N LEU A 123 -0.38 -23.28 -5.65
CA LEU A 123 0.82 -24.12 -5.63
C LEU A 123 0.80 -25.09 -4.43
N ILE A 124 0.48 -24.60 -3.24
CA ILE A 124 0.39 -25.39 -2.00
C ILE A 124 -0.72 -26.43 -2.10
N ASN A 125 -1.87 -26.07 -2.68
CA ASN A 125 -2.96 -27.00 -2.95
C ASN A 125 -2.68 -27.97 -4.13
N GLY A 126 -1.47 -27.94 -4.70
CA GLY A 126 -1.00 -28.87 -5.73
C GLY A 126 -1.66 -28.72 -7.10
N THR A 127 -2.52 -27.72 -7.29
CA THR A 127 -3.37 -27.58 -8.49
C THR A 127 -2.57 -27.23 -9.74
N ILE A 128 -1.47 -26.50 -9.56
CA ILE A 128 -0.53 -26.11 -10.63
C ILE A 128 0.56 -27.17 -10.80
N LEU A 129 1.12 -27.67 -9.69
CA LEU A 129 2.22 -28.63 -9.69
C LEU A 129 1.84 -29.98 -10.34
N THR A 130 0.56 -30.36 -10.30
CA THR A 130 0.04 -31.55 -10.98
C THR A 130 -0.10 -31.39 -12.50
N LYS A 131 -0.11 -30.15 -13.00
CA LYS A 131 -0.26 -29.83 -14.44
C LYS A 131 1.06 -29.47 -15.11
N ILE A 132 2.05 -29.04 -14.34
CA ILE A 132 3.41 -28.74 -14.83
C ILE A 132 4.22 -30.03 -14.86
N SER A 133 4.66 -30.44 -16.05
CA SER A 133 5.50 -31.63 -16.26
C SER A 133 7.00 -31.37 -16.06
N ASN A 134 7.39 -30.12 -15.84
CA ASN A 134 8.79 -29.70 -15.72
C ASN A 134 9.25 -29.63 -14.25
N GLU A 135 10.11 -30.58 -13.88
CA GLU A 135 10.67 -30.72 -12.52
C GLU A 135 11.53 -29.51 -12.11
N GLN A 136 12.23 -28.87 -13.04
CA GLN A 136 13.03 -27.67 -12.80
C GLN A 136 12.14 -26.47 -12.42
N LEU A 137 11.01 -26.31 -13.11
CA LEU A 137 10.01 -25.28 -12.82
C LEU A 137 9.37 -25.49 -11.45
N SER A 138 9.09 -26.73 -11.07
CA SER A 138 8.58 -27.08 -9.74
C SER A 138 9.56 -26.66 -8.63
N ILE A 139 10.86 -26.89 -8.82
CA ILE A 139 11.90 -26.47 -7.88
C ILE A 139 11.98 -24.93 -7.79
N SER A 140 12.02 -24.24 -8.93
CA SER A 140 12.04 -22.76 -8.96
C SER A 140 10.80 -22.14 -8.33
N LEU A 141 9.62 -22.74 -8.51
CA LEU A 141 8.38 -22.25 -7.89
C LEU A 141 8.36 -22.46 -6.37
N LYS A 142 8.97 -23.54 -5.86
CA LYS A 142 9.13 -23.76 -4.42
C LYS A 142 10.13 -22.80 -3.79
N ASP A 143 11.27 -22.55 -4.45
CA ASP A 143 12.24 -21.54 -4.01
C ASP A 143 11.62 -20.14 -4.01
N LEU A 144 10.84 -19.83 -5.04
CA LEU A 144 10.14 -18.56 -5.15
C LEU A 144 9.05 -18.40 -4.07
N ALA A 145 8.36 -19.48 -3.71
CA ALA A 145 7.46 -19.50 -2.56
C ALA A 145 8.18 -19.18 -1.25
N HIS A 146 9.36 -19.76 -1.04
CA HIS A 146 10.18 -19.47 0.12
C HIS A 146 10.66 -18.00 0.13
N ARG A 147 11.16 -17.50 -1.02
CA ARG A 147 11.53 -16.07 -1.19
C ARG A 147 10.36 -15.13 -0.96
N LEU A 148 9.12 -15.53 -1.30
CA LEU A 148 7.91 -14.75 -1.03
C LEU A 148 7.54 -14.71 0.45
N GLU A 149 7.65 -15.84 1.14
CA GLU A 149 7.45 -15.94 2.60
C GLU A 149 8.48 -15.09 3.36
N GLU A 150 9.73 -15.06 2.88
CA GLU A 150 10.79 -14.24 3.45
C GLU A 150 10.76 -12.78 2.98
N SER A 151 10.05 -12.49 1.88
CA SER A 151 9.97 -11.16 1.29
C SER A 151 9.17 -10.23 2.18
N LYS A 152 9.88 -9.34 2.84
CA LYS A 152 9.33 -8.22 3.59
C LYS A 152 9.40 -6.92 2.79
N PHE A 153 9.40 -6.85 1.45
CA PHE A 153 9.44 -5.51 0.79
C PHE A 153 8.64 -5.49 -0.51
N TYR A 154 7.98 -4.36 -0.80
CA TYR A 154 7.19 -4.21 -2.03
C TYR A 154 8.03 -4.19 -3.31
N SER A 155 9.26 -3.67 -3.24
CA SER A 155 10.25 -3.77 -4.31
C SER A 155 10.50 -5.24 -4.69
N ASN A 156 10.63 -6.10 -3.69
CA ASN A 156 10.89 -7.52 -3.89
C ASN A 156 9.69 -8.21 -4.54
N TYR A 157 8.44 -7.80 -4.27
CA TYR A 157 7.28 -8.37 -4.99
C TYR A 157 7.24 -7.97 -6.47
N LYS A 158 7.75 -6.79 -6.84
CA LYS A 158 7.90 -6.40 -8.25
C LYS A 158 8.99 -7.20 -8.94
N GLU A 159 10.12 -7.40 -8.27
CA GLU A 159 11.20 -8.26 -8.75
C GLU A 159 10.73 -9.71 -8.90
N ILE A 160 10.01 -10.24 -7.91
CA ILE A 160 9.46 -11.60 -7.96
C ILE A 160 8.39 -11.73 -9.04
N LEU A 161 7.56 -10.71 -9.28
CA LEU A 161 6.61 -10.71 -10.40
C LEU A 161 7.34 -10.73 -11.75
N SER A 162 8.45 -10.00 -11.86
CA SER A 162 9.33 -10.04 -13.05
C SER A 162 9.94 -11.43 -13.24
N ASP A 163 10.44 -12.05 -12.17
CA ASP A 163 10.98 -13.42 -12.20
C ASP A 163 9.91 -14.43 -12.66
N LEU A 164 8.67 -14.28 -12.18
CA LEU A 164 7.55 -15.13 -12.62
C LEU A 164 7.17 -14.92 -14.08
N GLU A 165 7.21 -13.69 -14.58
CA GLU A 165 7.00 -13.39 -15.99
C GLU A 165 8.11 -13.96 -16.87
N GLU A 166 9.35 -14.01 -16.38
CA GLU A 166 10.46 -14.68 -17.07
C GLU A 166 10.31 -16.20 -17.06
N LEU A 167 9.93 -16.79 -15.94
CA LEU A 167 9.64 -18.23 -15.83
C LEU A 167 8.46 -18.64 -16.73
N ALA A 168 7.43 -17.81 -16.84
CA ALA A 168 6.29 -18.01 -17.73
C ALA A 168 6.71 -18.13 -19.20
N LYS A 169 7.73 -17.41 -19.66
CA LYS A 169 8.22 -17.54 -21.05
C LYS A 169 8.74 -18.94 -21.37
N SER A 170 9.17 -19.70 -20.36
CA SER A 170 9.69 -21.06 -20.52
C SER A 170 8.62 -22.15 -20.56
N ASP A 171 7.37 -21.86 -20.15
CA ASP A 171 6.26 -22.82 -20.12
C ASP A 171 4.92 -22.16 -20.47
N LYS A 172 4.34 -22.59 -21.59
CA LYS A 172 3.06 -22.05 -22.11
C LYS A 172 1.87 -22.26 -21.17
N THR A 173 1.88 -23.32 -20.37
CA THR A 173 0.82 -23.64 -19.41
C THR A 173 0.87 -22.68 -18.25
N PHE A 174 2.09 -22.36 -17.78
CA PHE A 174 2.30 -21.41 -16.71
C PHE A 174 2.03 -19.96 -17.16
N ASP A 175 2.39 -19.59 -18.39
CA ASP A 175 2.08 -18.27 -18.97
C ASP A 175 0.58 -18.02 -19.08
N PHE A 176 -0.18 -18.99 -19.60
CA PHE A 176 -1.65 -18.88 -19.67
C PHE A 176 -2.26 -18.64 -18.28
N PHE A 177 -1.77 -19.37 -17.28
CA PHE A 177 -2.25 -19.25 -15.91
C PHE A 177 -1.91 -17.90 -15.24
N LEU A 178 -0.68 -17.41 -15.42
CA LEU A 178 -0.25 -16.12 -14.88
C LEU A 178 -1.10 -14.98 -15.45
N ASN A 179 -1.42 -15.04 -16.74
CA ASN A 179 -2.27 -14.06 -17.40
C ASN A 179 -3.73 -14.12 -16.94
N ASP A 180 -4.29 -15.32 -16.69
CA ASP A 180 -5.64 -15.48 -16.14
C ASP A 180 -5.77 -14.83 -14.75
N ILE A 181 -4.78 -15.05 -13.87
CA ILE A 181 -4.76 -14.44 -12.53
C ILE A 181 -4.62 -12.92 -12.58
N LYS A 182 -3.79 -12.39 -13.47
CA LYS A 182 -3.61 -10.93 -13.61
C LYS A 182 -4.90 -10.21 -14.04
N ASN A 183 -5.79 -10.93 -14.72
CA ASN A 183 -7.05 -10.41 -15.22
C ASN A 183 -8.23 -10.62 -14.24
N THR A 184 -8.01 -11.24 -13.07
CA THR A 184 -9.04 -11.45 -12.02
C THR A 184 -8.99 -10.37 -10.93
#